data_AF-A0A1W1YY60-F1
#
_entry.id   AF-A0A1W1YY60-F1
#
_cell.length_a   1.000
_cell.length_b   1.000
_cell.length_c   1.000
_cell.angle_alpha   90.00
_cell.angle_beta   90.00
_cell.angle_gamma   90.00
#
_symmetry.space_group_name_H-M   'P 1'
#
loop_
_entity.id
_entity.type
_entity.pdbx_description
1 polymer ?
#
loop_
_entity_poly.entity_id
_entity_poly.type
_entity_poly.pdbx_seq_one_letter_code
_entity_poly.pdbx_strand_id
1 'polypeptide(L)'
;MRSNHPEFPGLYRAYLLIALDNGGINRCRSVEDQRRDFDRWADKQPLQTLSSSDAWLSSLSQERLELVASGGQDEPDTIAAKEGAPDDLDDLLNSYFDEVC
;
A
#
# COMPACT_ATOMS: atom_id res chain seq x y z
N MET A 1 -2.07 19.93 15.80
CA MET A 1 -1.50 20.70 14.68
C MET A 1 -1.38 19.74 13.53
N ARG A 2 -1.82 20.13 12.34
CA ARG A 2 -1.99 19.23 11.18
C ARG A 2 -0.64 18.69 10.73
N SER A 3 -0.51 17.38 10.80
CA SER A 3 0.54 16.64 10.14
C SER A 3 0.47 16.84 8.64
N ASN A 4 1.39 17.64 8.09
CA ASN A 4 1.80 17.51 6.69
C ASN A 4 2.66 16.25 6.61
N HIS A 5 2.08 15.07 6.38
CA HIS A 5 2.86 13.84 6.24
C HIS A 5 2.97 13.41 4.77
N PRO A 6 4.11 13.71 4.13
CA PRO A 6 4.67 12.92 3.04
C PRO A 6 5.37 11.64 3.55
N GLU A 7 4.97 11.08 4.71
CA GLU A 7 5.81 10.11 5.45
C GLU A 7 5.86 8.70 4.86
N PHE A 8 4.84 8.27 4.10
CA PHE A 8 4.80 6.91 3.55
C PHE A 8 4.45 6.87 2.05
N PRO A 9 5.34 7.38 1.16
CA PRO A 9 5.08 7.44 -0.28
C PRO A 9 5.00 6.06 -0.95
N GLY A 10 5.75 5.07 -0.47
CA GLY A 10 5.73 3.70 -0.99
C GLY A 10 4.42 3.01 -0.67
N LEU A 11 3.97 3.07 0.59
CA LEU A 11 2.68 2.52 1.01
C LEU A 11 1.53 3.19 0.26
N TYR A 12 1.52 4.51 0.16
CA TYR A 12 0.46 5.21 -0.55
C TYR A 12 0.39 4.81 -2.03
N ARG A 13 1.55 4.62 -2.69
CA ARG A 13 1.58 4.14 -4.09
C ARG A 13 1.05 2.71 -4.22
N ALA A 14 1.45 1.81 -3.32
CA ALA A 14 0.94 0.44 -3.31
C ALA A 14 -0.58 0.40 -3.16
N TYR A 15 -1.13 1.14 -2.20
CA TYR A 15 -2.58 1.20 -1.98
C TYR A 15 -3.35 1.86 -3.10
N LEU A 16 -2.78 2.86 -3.76
CA LEU A 16 -3.38 3.44 -4.95
C LEU A 16 -3.46 2.42 -6.08
N LEU A 17 -2.40 1.62 -6.29
CA LEU A 17 -2.39 0.56 -7.31
C LEU A 17 -3.39 -0.55 -6.96
N ILE A 18 -3.41 -1.02 -5.72
CA ILE A 18 -4.39 -2.02 -5.23
C ILE A 18 -5.83 -1.53 -5.47
N ALA A 19 -6.11 -0.26 -5.14
CA ALA A 19 -7.43 0.34 -5.35
C ALA A 19 -7.77 0.49 -6.83
N LEU A 20 -6.78 0.76 -7.69
CA LEU A 20 -6.98 0.83 -9.14
C LEU A 20 -7.27 -0.55 -9.75
N ASP A 21 -6.54 -1.57 -9.31
CA ASP A 21 -6.63 -2.93 -9.84
C ASP A 21 -7.92 -3.65 -9.41
N ASN A 22 -8.36 -3.47 -8.15
CA ASN A 22 -9.59 -4.09 -7.61
C ASN A 22 -10.90 -3.40 -8.04
N GLY A 23 -10.91 -2.69 -9.17
CA GLY A 23 -12.12 -2.05 -9.73
C GLY A 23 -12.09 -0.53 -9.81
N GLY A 24 -10.91 0.09 -9.70
CA GLY A 24 -10.71 1.53 -9.70
C GLY A 24 -11.01 2.14 -8.33
N ILE A 25 -10.40 3.28 -8.00
CA ILE A 25 -10.74 4.18 -6.88
C ILE A 25 -12.27 4.28 -6.72
N ASN A 26 -12.88 3.34 -6.00
CA ASN A 26 -14.31 3.08 -5.83
C ASN A 26 -15.25 3.70 -6.90
N ARG A 27 -14.97 3.58 -8.21
CA ARG A 27 -15.58 4.27 -9.40
C ARG A 27 -15.90 5.79 -9.34
N CYS A 28 -15.95 6.40 -8.16
CA CYS A 28 -16.52 7.70 -7.81
C CYS A 28 -15.69 8.42 -6.75
N ARG A 29 -14.72 7.75 -6.10
CA ARG A 29 -13.82 8.41 -5.14
C ARG A 29 -12.74 9.17 -5.92
N SER A 30 -12.34 10.33 -5.42
CA SER A 30 -11.20 11.05 -5.99
C SER A 30 -9.88 10.55 -5.37
N VAL A 31 -8.75 10.87 -6.00
CA VAL A 31 -7.41 10.59 -5.44
C VAL A 31 -7.25 11.29 -4.09
N GLU A 32 -7.84 12.48 -3.91
CA GLU A 32 -7.81 13.22 -2.65
C GLU A 32 -8.68 12.59 -1.55
N ASP A 33 -9.79 11.95 -1.90
CA ASP A 33 -10.57 11.15 -0.94
C ASP A 33 -9.79 9.90 -0.53
N GLN A 34 -9.20 9.18 -1.49
CA GLN A 34 -8.37 8.01 -1.23
C GLN A 34 -7.18 8.36 -0.32
N ARG A 35 -6.54 9.51 -0.57
CA ARG A 35 -5.46 10.00 0.29
C ARG A 35 -5.93 10.24 1.73
N ARG A 36 -7.09 10.87 1.91
CA ARG A 36 -7.65 11.12 3.26
C ARG A 36 -8.02 9.83 3.98
N ASP A 37 -8.48 8.82 3.25
CA ASP A 37 -8.78 7.50 3.80
C ASP A 37 -7.49 6.81 4.27
N PHE A 38 -6.46 6.83 3.42
CA PHE A 38 -5.12 6.33 3.76
C PHE A 38 -4.55 7.02 4.99
N ASP A 39 -4.56 8.35 5.05
CA ASP A 39 -4.00 9.09 6.20
C ASP A 39 -4.73 8.69 7.50
N ARG A 40 -6.07 8.56 7.47
CA ARG A 40 -6.87 8.13 8.63
C ARG A 40 -6.61 6.69 9.06
N TRP A 41 -6.32 5.80 8.12
CA TRP A 41 -5.96 4.42 8.43
C TRP A 41 -4.54 4.35 8.99
N ALA A 42 -3.58 5.06 8.39
CA ALA A 42 -2.19 5.09 8.82
C ALA A 42 -2.03 5.61 10.25
N ASP A 43 -2.83 6.60 10.66
CA ASP A 43 -2.85 7.14 12.03
C ASP A 43 -3.22 6.08 13.10
N LYS A 44 -3.81 4.95 12.72
CA LYS A 44 -4.16 3.85 13.64
C LYS A 44 -3.08 2.77 13.74
N GLN A 45 -2.13 2.75 12.81
CA GLN A 45 -1.16 1.66 12.70
C GLN A 45 0.10 1.94 13.53
N PRO A 46 0.82 0.90 13.98
CA PRO A 46 2.12 1.06 14.61
C PRO A 46 3.11 1.72 13.64
N LEU A 47 3.72 2.84 14.06
CA LEU A 47 4.66 3.61 13.23
C LEU A 47 5.84 2.74 12.71
N GLN A 48 6.31 1.78 13.52
CA GLN A 48 7.41 0.91 13.15
C GLN A 48 7.05 0.03 11.94
N THR A 49 5.87 -0.59 11.95
CA THR A 49 5.33 -1.41 10.84
C THR A 49 5.17 -0.58 9.58
N LEU A 50 4.62 0.64 9.69
CA LEU A 50 4.47 1.53 8.54
C LEU A 50 5.84 1.90 7.94
N SER A 51 6.82 2.20 8.79
CA SER A 51 8.14 2.68 8.35
C SER A 51 8.94 1.60 7.62
N SER A 52 8.94 0.35 8.11
CA SER A 52 9.65 -0.76 7.44
C SER A 52 9.02 -1.10 6.09
N SER A 53 7.70 -1.20 6.06
CA SER A 53 6.94 -1.52 4.84
C SER A 53 7.04 -0.41 3.81
N ASP A 54 6.97 0.86 4.24
CA ASP A 54 7.16 1.99 3.34
C ASP A 54 8.57 2.06 2.76
N ALA A 55 9.60 1.87 3.58
CA ALA A 55 10.99 1.89 3.12
C ALA A 55 11.24 0.81 2.06
N TRP A 56 10.70 -0.39 2.28
CA TRP A 56 10.80 -1.48 1.32
C TRP A 56 10.03 -1.16 0.03
N LEU A 57 8.75 -0.78 0.12
CA LEU A 57 7.92 -0.44 -1.05
C LEU A 57 8.49 0.73 -1.86
N SER A 58 9.06 1.73 -1.18
CA SER A 58 9.71 2.88 -1.81
C SER A 58 10.99 2.51 -2.56
N SER A 59 11.62 1.39 -2.20
CA SER A 59 12.83 0.89 -2.87
C SER A 59 12.55 0.13 -4.16
N LEU A 60 11.29 -0.29 -4.39
CA LEU A 60 10.91 -1.07 -5.56
C LEU A 60 10.86 -0.21 -6.84
N SER A 61 11.16 -0.85 -7.98
CA SER A 61 10.79 -0.31 -9.28
C SER A 61 9.26 -0.23 -9.41
N GLN A 62 8.78 0.63 -10.31
CA GLN A 62 7.34 0.73 -10.60
C GLN A 62 6.74 -0.63 -10.99
N GLU A 63 7.43 -1.39 -11.85
CA GLU A 63 7.00 -2.73 -12.29
C GLU A 63 6.90 -3.73 -11.13
N ARG A 64 7.90 -3.79 -10.23
CA ARG A 64 7.83 -4.68 -9.07
C ARG A 64 6.75 -4.25 -8.10
N LEU A 65 6.54 -2.95 -7.93
CA LEU A 65 5.47 -2.42 -7.09
C LEU A 65 4.09 -2.80 -7.64
N GLU A 66 3.89 -2.73 -8.96
CA GLU A 66 2.67 -3.17 -9.63
C GLU A 66 2.41 -4.67 -9.43
N LEU A 67 3.45 -5.51 -9.53
CA LEU A 67 3.36 -6.95 -9.24
C LEU A 67 2.98 -7.23 -7.77
N VAL A 68 3.57 -6.49 -6.81
CA VAL A 68 3.22 -6.62 -5.40
C VAL A 68 1.77 -6.19 -5.15
N ALA A 69 1.31 -5.14 -5.84
CA ALA A 69 -0.02 -4.57 -5.68
C ALA A 69 -1.14 -5.34 -6.39
N SER A 70 -0.85 -6.14 -7.41
CA SER A 70 -1.86 -6.87 -8.20
C SER A 70 -2.41 -8.12 -7.49
N GLY A 71 -1.89 -8.48 -6.31
CA GLY A 71 -2.46 -9.53 -5.47
C GLY A 71 -2.28 -10.97 -5.98
N GLY A 72 -1.53 -11.20 -7.07
CA GLY A 72 -1.23 -12.53 -7.61
C GLY A 72 -0.27 -13.32 -6.72
N GLN A 73 -0.75 -13.87 -5.60
CA GLN A 73 0.07 -14.51 -4.56
C GLN A 73 0.88 -15.73 -5.05
N ASP A 74 0.40 -16.42 -6.09
CA ASP A 74 0.97 -17.68 -6.56
C ASP A 74 1.76 -17.54 -7.88
N GLU A 75 1.92 -16.33 -8.41
CA GLU A 75 2.71 -16.10 -9.62
C GLU A 75 4.20 -16.00 -9.28
N PRO A 76 5.10 -16.74 -9.98
CA PRO A 76 6.53 -16.71 -9.72
C PRO A 76 7.14 -15.30 -9.71
N ASP A 77 6.64 -14.42 -10.58
CA ASP A 77 7.11 -13.03 -10.68
C ASP A 77 6.68 -12.19 -9.47
N THR A 78 5.50 -12.45 -8.89
CA THR A 78 5.05 -11.81 -7.63
C THR A 78 5.85 -12.31 -6.44
N ILE A 79 6.12 -13.62 -6.36
CA ILE A 79 6.97 -14.21 -5.31
C ILE A 79 8.37 -13.59 -5.37
N ALA A 80 8.95 -13.50 -6.56
CA ALA A 80 10.22 -12.82 -6.76
C ALA A 80 10.12 -11.34 -6.39
N ALA A 81 9.04 -10.65 -6.75
CA ALA A 81 8.83 -9.24 -6.41
C ALA A 81 8.77 -8.98 -4.90
N LYS A 82 8.29 -9.94 -4.11
CA LYS A 82 8.21 -9.90 -2.65
C LYS A 82 9.48 -10.34 -1.91
N GLU A 83 10.55 -10.69 -2.63
CA GLU A 83 11.81 -11.07 -1.98
C GLU A 83 12.34 -9.96 -1.07
N GLY A 84 12.57 -10.29 0.21
CA GLY A 84 13.04 -9.34 1.22
C GLY A 84 11.96 -8.39 1.77
N ALA A 85 10.68 -8.64 1.46
CA ALA A 85 9.57 -7.92 2.08
C ALA A 85 9.55 -8.13 3.61
N PRO A 86 9.07 -7.14 4.38
CA PRO A 86 8.75 -7.34 5.79
C PRO A 86 7.72 -8.46 6.00
N ASP A 87 7.89 -9.23 7.08
CA ASP A 87 7.00 -10.36 7.39
C ASP A 87 5.53 -9.93 7.59
N ASP A 88 5.30 -8.69 8.03
CA ASP A 88 3.97 -8.11 8.28
C ASP A 88 3.38 -7.37 7.07
N LEU A 89 4.07 -7.35 5.91
CA LEU A 89 3.62 -6.58 4.74
C LEU A 89 2.25 -7.05 4.24
N ASP A 90 2.04 -8.36 4.10
CA ASP A 90 0.79 -8.88 3.55
C ASP A 90 -0.40 -8.63 4.49
N ASP A 91 -0.21 -8.84 5.79
CA ASP A 91 -1.21 -8.51 6.80
C ASP A 91 -1.53 -7.02 6.80
N LEU A 92 -0.51 -6.16 6.66
CA LEU A 92 -0.68 -4.72 6.59
C LEU A 92 -1.50 -4.33 5.36
N LEU A 93 -1.13 -4.83 4.17
CA LEU A 93 -1.82 -4.51 2.92
C LEU A 93 -3.27 -5.00 2.94
N ASN A 94 -3.52 -6.20 3.48
CA ASN A 94 -4.86 -6.75 3.65
C ASN A 94 -5.69 -5.94 4.65
N SER A 95 -5.10 -5.47 5.76
CA SER A 95 -5.83 -4.68 6.76
C SER A 95 -6.36 -3.35 6.22
N TYR A 96 -5.61 -2.70 5.31
CA TYR A 96 -6.10 -1.52 4.62
C TYR A 96 -7.27 -1.87 3.70
N PHE A 97 -7.16 -2.97 2.95
CA PHE A 97 -8.25 -3.41 2.08
C PHE A 97 -9.53 -3.66 2.89
N ASP A 98 -9.45 -4.41 3.99
CA ASP A 98 -10.59 -4.73 4.84
C ASP A 98 -11.24 -3.51 5.52
N GLU A 99 -10.44 -2.49 5.86
CA GLU A 99 -10.93 -1.29 6.57
C GLU A 99 -11.38 -0.14 5.65
N VAL A 100 -10.87 -0.05 4.42
CA VAL A 100 -10.99 1.15 3.57
C VAL A 100 -11.65 0.88 2.22
N CYS A 101 -11.41 -0.28 1.62
CA CYS A 101 -11.89 -0.63 0.28
C CYS A 101 -13.30 -1.23 0.34
#